data_AF-A6FZ69-F1
#
_entry.id   AF-A6FZ69-F1
#
_cell.length_a   1.000
_cell.length_b   1.000
_cell.length_c   1.000
_cell.angle_alpha   90.00
_cell.angle_beta   90.00
_cell.angle_gamma   90.00
#
_symmetry.space_group_name_H-M   'P 1'
#
loop_
_entity.id
_entity.type
_entity.pdbx_description
1 polymer ?
#
loop_
_entity_poly.entity_id
_entity_poly.type
_entity_poly.pdbx_seq_one_letter_code
_entity_poly.pdbx_strand_id
1 'polypeptide(L)'
;MAKTERTADGSTVPFLGTGWGFPPTFTFGGAELVTTTGVEDIHQSLQILLATRLGERAMSEDYGCNLDEIVFEEVDQRLINRVTAMVNDAILYHEPRIELLDLQVSQDAKQAELLLIRLSYRVPETNSRFNMVYPFFLTEATEVQF
;
A
#
# COMPACT_ATOMS: atom_id res chain seq x y z
N MET A 1 8.05 -7.08 -18.51
CA MET A 1 8.55 -8.47 -18.42
C MET A 1 9.65 -8.48 -17.38
N ALA A 2 9.36 -9.00 -16.17
CA ALA A 2 10.34 -9.03 -15.09
C ALA A 2 11.48 -9.98 -15.44
N LYS A 3 12.72 -9.51 -15.35
CA LYS A 3 13.91 -10.28 -15.72
C LYS A 3 14.30 -11.15 -14.52
N THR A 4 14.18 -12.46 -14.69
CA THR A 4 14.57 -13.46 -13.69
C THR A 4 16.03 -13.85 -13.91
N GLU A 5 16.89 -13.70 -12.90
CA GLU A 5 18.24 -14.28 -12.93
C GLU A 5 18.21 -15.72 -12.37
N ARG A 6 18.88 -16.63 -13.07
CA ARG A 6 18.89 -18.07 -12.78
C ARG A 6 20.19 -18.41 -12.06
N THR A 7 20.11 -18.87 -10.81
CA THR A 7 21.28 -19.43 -10.10
C THR A 7 21.59 -20.84 -10.60
N ALA A 8 22.79 -21.34 -10.30
CA ALA A 8 23.29 -22.66 -10.74
C ALA A 8 22.44 -23.86 -10.25
N ASP A 9 21.53 -23.64 -9.30
CA ASP A 9 20.62 -24.62 -8.71
C ASP A 9 19.18 -24.59 -9.31
N GLY A 10 18.96 -23.88 -10.42
CA GLY A 10 17.66 -23.85 -11.11
C GLY A 10 16.55 -23.06 -10.40
N SER A 11 16.77 -22.59 -9.17
CA SER A 11 15.86 -21.70 -8.45
C SER A 11 15.97 -20.26 -8.98
N THR A 12 14.83 -19.68 -9.35
CA THR A 12 14.72 -18.28 -9.76
C THR A 12 14.67 -17.39 -8.52
N VAL A 13 15.73 -16.64 -8.22
CA VAL A 13 15.72 -15.74 -7.05
C VAL A 13 14.88 -14.52 -7.41
N PRO A 14 13.80 -14.21 -6.67
CA PRO A 14 13.00 -13.01 -6.91
C PRO A 14 13.86 -11.78 -6.59
N PHE A 15 14.05 -10.94 -7.60
CA PHE A 15 14.94 -9.76 -7.55
C PHE A 15 14.55 -8.73 -6.48
N LEU A 16 13.26 -8.66 -6.14
CA LEU A 16 12.66 -7.69 -5.22
C LEU A 16 12.46 -8.24 -3.79
N GLY A 17 13.15 -9.32 -3.43
CA GLY A 17 12.99 -9.98 -2.14
C GLY A 17 11.71 -10.82 -2.03
N THR A 18 11.54 -11.46 -0.87
CA THR A 18 10.37 -12.29 -0.54
C THR A 18 9.94 -11.99 0.87
N GLY A 19 8.67 -11.61 1.02
CA GLY A 19 8.04 -11.25 2.28
C GLY A 19 6.93 -12.23 2.65
N TRP A 20 6.37 -12.02 3.84
CA TRP A 20 5.15 -12.69 4.25
C TRP A 20 3.99 -12.13 3.42
N GLY A 21 3.07 -13.00 2.99
CA GLY A 21 1.83 -12.53 2.40
C GLY A 21 0.98 -11.81 3.43
N PHE A 22 0.33 -10.72 3.02
CA PHE A 22 -0.66 -10.01 3.81
C PHE A 22 -2.06 -10.19 3.20
N PRO A 23 -3.06 -10.63 3.99
CA PRO A 23 -2.96 -11.01 5.41
C PRO A 23 -2.14 -12.30 5.62
N PRO A 24 -1.48 -12.47 6.78
CA PRO A 24 -0.70 -13.68 7.08
C PRO A 24 -1.57 -14.93 7.00
N THR A 25 -1.31 -15.76 6.00
CA THR A 25 -2.08 -16.97 5.71
C THR A 25 -1.16 -18.17 5.67
N PHE A 26 -1.62 -19.30 6.20
CA PHE A 26 -0.89 -20.57 6.15
C PHE A 26 -1.50 -21.49 5.10
N THR A 27 -0.67 -22.32 4.48
CA THR A 27 -1.12 -23.34 3.54
C THR A 27 -2.00 -24.38 4.23
N PHE A 28 -2.76 -25.13 3.43
CA PHE A 28 -3.60 -26.22 3.96
C PHE A 28 -2.73 -27.22 4.74
N GLY A 29 -2.97 -27.34 6.05
CA GLY A 29 -2.17 -28.15 6.97
C GLY A 29 -1.22 -27.35 7.89
N GLY A 30 -1.10 -26.03 7.72
CA GLY A 30 -0.45 -25.11 8.68
C GLY A 30 1.08 -25.16 8.70
N ALA A 31 1.71 -25.93 7.81
CA ALA A 31 3.15 -26.17 7.83
C ALA A 31 3.97 -25.06 7.14
N GLU A 32 3.36 -24.36 6.18
CA GLU A 32 4.04 -23.32 5.40
C GLU A 32 3.24 -22.02 5.42
N LEU A 33 3.97 -20.91 5.41
CA LEU A 33 3.40 -19.58 5.29
C LEU A 33 3.29 -19.19 3.80
N VAL A 34 2.19 -18.57 3.42
CA VAL A 34 2.06 -17.93 2.11
C VAL A 34 3.00 -16.73 2.04
N THR A 35 3.87 -16.70 1.04
CA THR A 35 4.83 -15.62 0.80
C THR A 35 4.46 -14.80 -0.43
N THR A 36 4.73 -13.50 -0.39
CA THR A 36 4.56 -12.59 -1.53
C THR A 36 5.94 -12.13 -2.03
N THR A 37 6.06 -11.85 -3.32
CA THR A 37 7.30 -11.36 -3.94
C THR A 37 7.02 -10.24 -4.93
N GLY A 38 8.04 -9.41 -5.21
CA GLY A 38 7.98 -8.48 -6.33
C GLY A 38 6.98 -7.34 -6.12
N VAL A 39 6.24 -7.03 -7.19
CA VAL A 39 5.29 -5.91 -7.22
C VAL A 39 4.11 -6.14 -6.29
N GLU A 40 3.71 -7.39 -6.10
CA GLU A 40 2.61 -7.72 -5.18
C GLU A 40 3.01 -7.42 -3.72
N ASP A 41 4.29 -7.60 -3.37
CA ASP A 41 4.81 -7.27 -2.03
C ASP A 41 4.81 -5.76 -1.81
N ILE A 42 5.11 -4.98 -2.85
CA ILE A 42 4.98 -3.51 -2.84
C ILE A 42 3.52 -3.10 -2.67
N HIS A 43 2.59 -3.72 -3.39
CA HIS A 43 1.14 -3.45 -3.24
C HIS A 43 0.68 -3.69 -1.81
N GLN A 44 1.03 -4.84 -1.24
CA GLN A 44 0.68 -5.20 0.14
C GLN A 44 1.33 -4.25 1.15
N SER A 45 2.60 -3.86 0.93
CA SER A 45 3.29 -2.88 1.78
C SER A 45 2.60 -1.51 1.78
N LEU A 46 2.20 -1.01 0.61
CA LEU A 46 1.43 0.24 0.50
C LEU A 46 0.08 0.15 1.20
N GLN A 47 -0.63 -0.98 1.08
CA GLN A 47 -1.89 -1.20 1.79
C GLN A 47 -1.69 -1.17 3.31
N ILE A 48 -0.66 -1.85 3.82
CA ILE A 48 -0.32 -1.86 5.25
C ILE A 48 0.02 -0.45 5.72
N LEU A 49 0.86 0.26 4.99
CA LEU A 49 1.27 1.63 5.31
C LEU A 49 0.05 2.57 5.45
N LEU A 50 -0.87 2.53 4.48
CA LEU A 50 -2.05 3.40 4.48
C LEU A 50 -3.11 2.99 5.50
N ALA A 51 -3.14 1.72 5.89
CA ALA A 51 -4.09 1.20 6.89
C ALA A 51 -3.58 1.32 8.34
N THR A 52 -2.30 1.62 8.55
CA THR A 52 -1.68 1.68 9.88
C THR A 52 -1.67 3.12 10.39
N ARG A 53 -2.08 3.35 11.64
CA ARG A 53 -2.01 4.67 12.28
C ARG A 53 -0.60 4.90 12.84
N LEU A 54 -0.15 6.16 12.84
CA LEU A 54 1.09 6.56 13.50
C LEU A 54 1.04 6.19 14.97
N GLY A 55 2.15 5.67 15.50
CA GLY A 55 2.26 5.18 16.87
C GLY A 55 1.74 3.75 17.11
N GLU A 56 1.09 3.08 16.15
CA GLU A 56 0.62 1.71 16.35
C GLU A 56 1.77 0.68 16.43
N ARG A 57 2.85 0.91 15.70
CA ARG A 57 3.99 -0.01 15.67
C ARG A 57 4.97 0.32 16.78
N ALA A 58 5.07 -0.58 17.76
CA ALA A 58 6.07 -0.49 18.82
C ALA A 58 7.48 -0.36 18.23
N MET A 59 8.28 0.58 18.77
CA MET A 59 9.63 0.91 18.31
C MET A 59 9.72 1.53 16.90
N SER A 60 8.58 1.85 16.28
CA SER A 60 8.50 2.48 14.96
C SER A 60 7.31 3.44 14.91
N GLU A 61 7.30 4.42 15.81
CA GLU A 61 6.19 5.35 16.03
C GLU A 61 5.86 6.19 14.79
N ASP A 62 6.87 6.50 13.97
CA ASP A 62 6.71 7.30 12.76
C ASP A 62 6.13 6.51 11.56
N TYR A 63 5.94 5.19 11.67
CA TYR A 63 5.39 4.39 10.56
C TYR A 63 3.87 4.41 10.55
N GLY A 64 3.29 4.76 9.40
CA GLY A 64 1.85 4.72 9.14
C GLY A 64 1.37 5.91 8.32
N CYS A 65 0.06 6.03 8.19
CA CYS A 65 -0.63 7.17 7.63
C CYS A 65 -1.90 7.41 8.46
N ASN A 66 -2.01 8.57 9.13
CA ASN A 66 -3.15 8.93 9.99
C ASN A 66 -4.42 9.27 9.18
N LEU A 67 -4.83 8.37 8.27
CA LEU A 67 -6.08 8.51 7.54
C LEU A 67 -7.28 8.35 8.47
N ASP A 68 -7.14 7.71 9.63
CA ASP A 68 -8.21 7.63 10.61
C ASP A 68 -8.64 9.00 11.18
N GLU A 69 -7.74 9.99 11.17
CA GLU A 69 -8.05 11.34 11.68
C GLU A 69 -9.04 12.11 10.80
N ILE A 70 -9.21 11.70 9.54
CA ILE A 70 -10.15 12.33 8.60
C ILE A 70 -11.55 11.69 8.60
N VAL A 71 -11.75 10.65 9.40
CA VAL A 71 -13.07 10.01 9.54
C VAL A 71 -14.06 11.05 10.08
N PHE A 72 -15.26 11.08 9.50
CA PHE A 72 -16.32 12.08 9.74
C PHE A 72 -16.01 13.53 9.31
N GLU A 73 -14.90 13.81 8.62
CA GLU A 73 -14.68 15.13 8.03
C GLU A 73 -15.50 15.33 6.75
N GLU A 74 -15.92 16.58 6.49
CA GLU A 74 -16.59 16.95 5.24
C GLU A 74 -15.59 16.95 4.08
N VAL A 75 -15.98 16.40 2.93
CA VAL A 75 -15.13 16.37 1.74
C VAL A 75 -15.11 17.74 1.07
N ASP A 76 -14.03 18.47 1.31
CA ASP A 76 -13.71 19.71 0.59
C ASP A 76 -12.30 19.63 -0.04
N GLN A 77 -11.93 20.67 -0.80
CA GLN A 77 -10.61 20.72 -1.44
C GLN A 77 -9.47 20.77 -0.40
N ARG A 78 -9.72 21.29 0.80
CA ARG A 78 -8.73 21.39 1.86
C ARG A 78 -8.41 19.99 2.41
N LEU A 79 -9.43 19.16 2.63
CA LEU A 79 -9.29 17.76 3.03
C LEU A 79 -8.53 16.98 1.96
N ILE A 80 -8.92 17.11 0.69
CA ILE A 80 -8.24 16.46 -0.43
C ILE A 80 -6.74 16.81 -0.46
N ASN A 81 -6.39 18.09 -0.29
CA ASN A 81 -5.00 18.52 -0.27
C ASN A 81 -4.25 17.97 0.96
N ARG A 82 -4.90 17.92 2.13
CA ARG A 82 -4.32 17.35 3.35
C ARG A 82 -4.03 15.86 3.19
N VAL A 83 -4.99 15.09 2.69
CA VAL A 83 -4.81 13.64 2.42
C VAL A 83 -3.71 13.41 1.40
N THR A 84 -3.68 14.20 0.33
CA THR A 84 -2.63 14.12 -0.69
C THR A 84 -1.24 14.32 -0.08
N ALA A 85 -1.07 15.32 0.79
CA ALA A 85 0.20 15.55 1.48
C ALA A 85 0.57 14.39 2.42
N MET A 86 -0.36 13.95 3.27
CA MET A 86 -0.13 12.85 4.23
C MET A 86 0.29 11.55 3.53
N VAL A 87 -0.39 11.19 2.43
CA VAL A 87 -0.07 9.98 1.67
C VAL A 87 1.25 10.12 0.93
N ASN A 88 1.56 11.29 0.39
CA ASN A 88 2.82 11.56 -0.29
C ASN A 88 4.01 11.39 0.67
N ASP A 89 3.93 12.03 1.85
CA ASP A 89 4.96 11.97 2.87
C ASP A 89 5.15 10.54 3.39
N ALA A 90 4.05 9.84 3.70
CA ALA A 90 4.12 8.45 4.17
C ALA A 90 4.83 7.54 3.17
N ILE A 91 4.49 7.63 1.87
CA ILE A 91 5.14 6.83 0.82
C ILE A 91 6.61 7.20 0.67
N LEU A 92 6.93 8.51 0.69
CA LEU A 92 8.30 9.00 0.56
C LEU A 92 9.23 8.46 1.65
N TYR A 93 8.76 8.40 2.89
CA TYR A 93 9.56 7.95 4.04
C TYR A 93 9.58 6.43 4.24
N HIS A 94 8.51 5.73 3.86
CA HIS A 94 8.32 4.33 4.25
C HIS A 94 8.29 3.32 3.09
N GLU A 95 8.23 3.77 1.82
CA GLU A 95 8.26 2.87 0.66
C GLU A 95 9.31 3.29 -0.39
N PRO A 96 10.62 3.15 -0.09
CA PRO A 96 11.70 3.59 -0.97
C PRO A 96 11.86 2.76 -2.25
N ARG A 97 11.15 1.62 -2.37
CA ARG A 97 11.21 0.75 -3.55
C ARG A 97 10.45 1.31 -4.74
N ILE A 98 9.64 2.36 -4.55
CA ILE A 98 8.88 3.01 -5.61
C ILE A 98 9.26 4.48 -5.77
N GLU A 99 9.10 4.98 -6.99
CA GLU A 99 9.02 6.40 -7.30
C GLU A 99 7.56 6.74 -7.58
N LEU A 100 6.96 7.58 -6.73
CA LEU A 100 5.60 8.06 -6.93
C LEU A 100 5.58 9.04 -8.11
N LEU A 101 4.79 8.72 -9.14
CA LEU A 101 4.68 9.53 -10.36
C LEU A 101 3.49 10.51 -10.29
N ASP A 102 2.38 10.05 -9.72
CA ASP A 102 1.15 10.84 -9.58
C ASP A 102 0.33 10.32 -8.40
N LEU A 103 -0.34 11.23 -7.70
CA LEU A 103 -1.23 10.94 -6.59
C LEU A 103 -2.48 11.81 -6.72
N GLN A 104 -3.64 11.16 -6.88
CA GLN A 104 -4.93 11.83 -7.01
C GLN A 104 -5.89 11.31 -5.95
N VAL A 105 -6.43 12.22 -5.15
CA VAL A 105 -7.47 11.93 -4.17
C VAL A 105 -8.78 12.54 -4.68
N SER A 106 -9.83 11.73 -4.79
CA SER A 106 -11.15 12.22 -5.21
C SER A 106 -12.25 11.52 -4.43
N GLN A 107 -13.38 12.20 -4.24
CA GLN A 107 -14.61 11.56 -3.81
C GLN A 107 -15.14 10.62 -4.90
N ASP A 108 -15.75 9.50 -4.52
CA ASP A 108 -16.47 8.64 -5.46
C ASP A 108 -17.76 9.32 -5.93
N ALA A 109 -18.10 9.14 -7.22
CA ALA A 109 -19.25 9.80 -7.82
C ALA A 109 -20.61 9.20 -7.38
N LYS A 110 -20.62 7.97 -6.88
CA LYS A 110 -21.82 7.26 -6.41
C LYS A 110 -21.94 7.26 -4.89
N GLN A 111 -20.80 7.25 -4.19
CA GLN A 111 -20.73 7.18 -2.73
C GLN A 111 -19.98 8.41 -2.19
N ALA A 112 -20.72 9.39 -1.68
CA ALA A 112 -20.14 10.61 -1.09
C ALA A 112 -19.20 10.32 0.09
N GLU A 113 -19.42 9.19 0.77
CA GLU A 113 -18.67 8.74 1.93
C GLU A 113 -17.34 8.05 1.58
N LEU A 114 -17.03 7.89 0.29
CA LEU A 114 -15.87 7.14 -0.20
C LEU A 114 -14.85 8.06 -0.87
N LEU A 115 -13.64 8.08 -0.35
CA LEU A 115 -12.47 8.67 -0.99
C LEU A 115 -11.69 7.60 -1.75
N LEU A 116 -11.33 7.92 -2.99
CA LEU A 116 -10.51 7.08 -3.86
C LEU A 116 -9.13 7.72 -3.98
N ILE A 117 -8.14 7.09 -3.33
CA ILE A 117 -6.73 7.49 -3.37
C ILE A 117 -6.06 6.70 -4.49
N ARG A 118 -5.79 7.37 -5.62
CA ARG A 118 -5.17 6.77 -6.80
C ARG A 118 -3.69 7.10 -6.84
N LEU A 119 -2.89 6.06 -6.90
CA LEU A 119 -1.43 6.11 -6.95
C LEU A 119 -0.98 5.62 -8.31
N SER A 120 -0.16 6.40 -8.99
CA SER A 120 0.64 5.93 -10.13
C SER A 120 2.11 6.00 -9.72
N TYR A 121 2.83 4.89 -9.86
CA TYR A 121 4.21 4.81 -9.43
C TYR A 121 5.05 3.94 -10.37
N ARG A 122 6.36 4.07 -10.25
CA ARG A 122 7.35 3.28 -10.98
C ARG A 122 8.22 2.53 -9.99
N VAL A 123 8.53 1.28 -10.29
CA VAL A 123 9.56 0.52 -9.56
C VAL A 123 10.89 0.75 -10.28
N PRO A 124 11.86 1.50 -9.71
CA PRO A 124 13.08 1.88 -10.43
C PRO A 124 13.88 0.70 -10.95
N GLU A 125 13.92 -0.38 -10.17
CA GLU A 125 14.63 -1.62 -10.44
C GLU A 125 14.16 -2.35 -11.70
N THR A 126 12.84 -2.44 -11.90
CA THR A 126 12.25 -3.14 -13.05
C THR A 126 11.83 -2.18 -14.17
N ASN A 127 12.00 -0.87 -13.94
CA ASN A 127 11.52 0.22 -14.78
C ASN A 127 10.07 0.05 -15.25
N SER A 128 9.24 -0.58 -14.41
CA SER A 128 7.85 -0.89 -14.71
C SER A 128 6.93 0.08 -13.97
N ARG A 129 5.86 0.53 -14.64
CA ARG A 129 4.88 1.47 -14.11
C ARG A 129 3.63 0.71 -13.66
N PHE A 130 3.09 1.09 -12.52
CA PHE A 130 1.93 0.47 -11.90
C PHE A 130 0.96 1.53 -11.40
N ASN A 131 -0.30 1.12 -11.23
CA ASN A 131 -1.35 1.93 -10.64
C ASN A 131 -2.01 1.15 -9.51
N MET A 132 -2.34 1.85 -8.43
CA MET A 132 -3.06 1.30 -7.29
C MET A 132 -4.18 2.26 -6.89
N VAL A 133 -5.34 1.72 -6.51
CA VAL A 133 -6.45 2.49 -5.96
C VAL A 133 -6.71 2.00 -4.55
N TYR A 134 -6.56 2.89 -3.58
CA TYR A 134 -6.87 2.64 -2.18
C TYR A 134 -8.21 3.31 -1.83
N PRO A 135 -9.28 2.53 -1.59
CA PRO A 135 -10.56 3.06 -1.16
C PRO A 135 -10.54 3.37 0.35
N PHE A 136 -11.02 4.54 0.75
CA PHE A 136 -11.12 4.96 2.15
C PHE A 136 -12.51 5.48 2.47
N PHE A 137 -13.19 4.88 3.45
CA PHE A 137 -14.55 5.25 3.85
C PHE A 137 -14.53 6.23 5.03
N LEU A 138 -15.33 7.29 4.93
CA LEU A 138 -15.39 8.38 5.92
C LEU A 138 -16.37 8.13 7.07
N THR A 139 -17.38 7.27 6.87
CA THR A 139 -18.46 7.05 7.85
C THR A 139 -18.59 5.63 8.36
N GLU A 140 -17.83 4.67 7.83
CA GLU A 140 -17.89 3.29 8.29
C GLU A 140 -16.49 2.68 8.36
N ALA A 141 -16.08 2.31 9.57
CA ALA A 141 -15.02 1.33 9.78
C ALA A 141 -15.63 -0.05 9.52
N THR A 142 -15.70 -0.48 8.26
CA THR A 142 -16.18 -1.83 7.91
C THR A 142 -15.01 -2.65 7.40
N GLU A 143 -14.86 -3.84 8.02
CA GLU A 143 -13.92 -4.91 7.68
C GLU A 143 -13.55 -4.93 6.20
N VAL A 144 -12.29 -4.67 5.90
CA VAL A 144 -11.69 -5.14 4.65
C VAL A 144 -11.74 -6.66 4.71
N GLN A 145 -12.71 -7.27 4.01
CA GLN A 145 -12.72 -8.71 3.79
C GLN A 145 -11.53 -9.06 2.90
N PHE A 146 -10.58 -9.78 3.48
CA PHE A 146 -9.42 -10.34 2.80
C PHE A 146 -9.77 -11.67 2.11
#